data_AF-A0A329LFA4-F1
#
_entry.id   AF-A0A329LFA4-F1
#
_cell.length_a   1.000
_cell.length_b   1.000
_cell.length_c   1.000
_cell.angle_alpha   90.00
_cell.angle_beta   90.00
_cell.angle_gamma   90.00
#
_symmetry.space_group_name_H-M   'P 1'
#
loop_
_entity.id
_entity.type
_entity.pdbx_description
1 polymer ?
#
loop_
_entity_poly.entity_id
_entity_poly.type
_entity_poly.pdbx_seq_one_letter_code
_entity_poly.pdbx_strand_id
1 'polypeptide(L)'
;MKYTLCQQVRIVDMNDEILSEVVFEHAEVDTPQPMLGATVVTYQLGLRQFEVVYDRREGKTTRSKITDMEIDLLGDFNVKTRVFLEPVKLIVGQHDVGIV
;
A
#
# COMPACT_ATOMS: atom_id res chain seq x y z
N MET A 1 -14.30 5.03 -13.77
CA MET A 1 -13.41 4.00 -14.34
C MET A 1 -12.79 3.32 -13.15
N LYS A 2 -12.90 2.00 -13.07
CA LYS A 2 -12.50 1.27 -11.87
C LYS A 2 -10.99 1.05 -11.86
N TYR A 3 -10.35 1.39 -10.75
CA TYR A 3 -8.95 1.09 -10.52
C TYR A 3 -8.71 0.69 -9.07
N THR A 4 -7.67 -0.11 -8.84
CA THR A 4 -7.23 -0.49 -7.49
C THR A 4 -6.10 0.42 -7.06
N LEU A 5 -6.22 1.06 -5.90
CA LEU A 5 -5.11 1.77 -5.27
C LEU A 5 -4.20 0.76 -4.58
N CYS A 6 -2.94 0.73 -4.97
CA CYS A 6 -1.93 -0.20 -4.48
C CYS A 6 -0.77 0.57 -3.86
N GLN A 7 -0.08 -0.04 -2.90
CA GLN A 7 1.17 0.47 -2.36
C GLN A 7 2.13 -0.68 -2.12
N GLN A 8 3.36 -0.56 -2.61
CA GLN A 8 4.40 -1.55 -2.30
C GLN A 8 4.90 -1.31 -0.88
N VAL A 9 4.90 -2.38 -0.07
CA VAL A 9 5.27 -2.34 1.33
C VAL A 9 6.45 -3.29 1.54
N ARG A 10 7.57 -2.73 1.96
CA ARG A 10 8.76 -3.49 2.35
C ARG A 10 8.76 -3.67 3.86
N ILE A 11 8.73 -4.92 4.31
CA ILE A 11 8.79 -5.29 5.72
C ILE A 11 10.25 -5.65 6.02
N VAL A 12 10.86 -4.93 6.95
CA VAL A 12 12.27 -5.11 7.35
C VAL A 12 12.41 -5.39 8.83
N ASP A 13 13.53 -5.97 9.22
CA ASP A 13 13.95 -6.06 10.63
C ASP A 13 14.61 -4.75 11.12
N MET A 14 15.10 -4.75 12.36
CA MET A 14 15.79 -3.59 12.96
C MET A 14 17.16 -3.29 12.31
N ASN A 15 17.73 -4.22 11.55
CA ASN A 15 18.99 -4.09 10.83
C ASN A 15 18.80 -3.71 9.35
N ASP A 16 17.57 -3.40 8.94
CA ASP A 16 17.18 -3.11 7.56
C ASP A 16 17.27 -4.32 6.61
N GLU A 17 17.30 -5.54 7.15
CA GLU A 17 17.21 -6.77 6.38
C GLU A 17 15.77 -6.99 5.92
N ILE A 18 15.58 -7.24 4.62
CA ILE A 18 14.26 -7.45 4.02
C ILE A 18 13.72 -8.81 4.47
N LEU A 19 12.63 -8.78 5.21
CA LEU A 19 11.90 -9.97 5.62
C LEU A 19 10.85 -10.36 4.58
N SER A 20 10.15 -9.36 4.01
CA SER A 20 9.11 -9.58 3.01
C SER A 20 8.83 -8.31 2.20
N GLU A 21 8.31 -8.48 0.99
CA GLU A 21 7.72 -7.41 0.19
C GLU A 21 6.33 -7.83 -0.25
N VAL A 22 5.35 -6.95 -0.03
CA VAL A 22 3.94 -7.20 -0.37
C VAL A 22 3.33 -6.00 -1.07
N VAL A 23 2.31 -6.25 -1.88
CA VAL A 23 1.46 -5.20 -2.44
C VAL A 23 0.23 -5.07 -1.56
N PHE A 24 0.08 -3.93 -0.90
CA PHE A 24 -1.10 -3.62 -0.11
C PHE A 24 -2.15 -2.93 -0.98
N GLU A 25 -3.34 -3.52 -1.09
CA GLU A 25 -4.48 -2.96 -1.82
C GLU A 25 -5.32 -2.09 -0.86
N HIS A 26 -5.33 -0.78 -1.10
CA HIS A 26 -6.04 0.17 -0.26
C HIS A 26 -7.55 0.11 -0.45
N ALA A 27 -7.99 0.16 -1.71
CA ALA A 27 -9.40 0.12 -2.12
C ALA A 27 -9.53 -0.03 -3.65
N GLU A 28 -10.66 -0.58 -4.10
CA GLU A 28 -11.17 -0.37 -5.45
C GLU A 28 -11.92 0.96 -5.49
N VAL A 29 -11.57 1.83 -6.43
CA VAL A 29 -12.12 3.18 -6.55
C VAL A 29 -12.78 3.34 -7.92
N ASP A 30 -14.00 3.89 -7.93
CA ASP A 30 -14.69 4.28 -9.16
C ASP A 30 -14.79 5.81 -9.24
N THR A 31 -13.72 6.44 -9.69
CA THR A 31 -13.63 7.88 -9.92
C THR A 31 -12.89 8.15 -11.25
N PRO A 32 -12.77 9.40 -11.72
CA PRO A 32 -11.86 9.71 -12.81
C PRO A 32 -10.43 9.23 -12.49
N GLN A 33 -9.75 8.70 -13.50
CA GLN A 33 -8.40 8.16 -13.32
C GLN A 33 -7.45 9.24 -12.81
N PRO A 34 -6.73 9.01 -11.71
CA PRO A 34 -5.85 10.01 -11.14
C PRO A 34 -4.61 10.19 -12.00
N MET A 35 -4.03 11.39 -11.97
CA MET A 35 -2.79 11.69 -12.69
C MET A 35 -1.56 11.22 -11.90
N LEU A 36 -0.50 10.81 -12.62
CA LEU A 36 0.81 10.65 -12.00
C LEU A 36 1.24 11.94 -11.32
N GLY A 37 1.77 11.80 -10.11
CA GLY A 37 2.17 12.91 -9.25
C GLY A 37 1.06 13.57 -8.43
N ALA A 38 -0.20 13.20 -8.62
CA ALA A 38 -1.25 13.54 -7.68
C ALA A 38 -1.00 12.86 -6.32
N THR A 39 -1.67 13.35 -5.28
CA THR A 39 -1.53 12.83 -3.90
C THR A 39 -2.82 12.17 -3.46
N VAL A 40 -2.70 11.01 -2.80
CA VAL A 40 -3.81 10.32 -2.14
C VAL A 40 -3.65 10.44 -0.63
N VAL A 41 -4.75 10.62 0.09
CA VAL A 41 -4.77 10.65 1.56
C VAL A 41 -5.36 9.33 2.06
N THR A 42 -4.59 8.60 2.87
CA THR A 42 -5.01 7.32 3.45
C THR A 42 -4.69 7.28 4.94
N TYR A 43 -5.12 6.23 5.65
CA TYR A 43 -4.52 5.92 6.95
C TYR A 43 -3.08 5.45 6.77
N GLN A 44 -2.23 5.71 7.75
CA GLN A 44 -0.87 5.17 7.80
C GLN A 44 -0.93 3.65 7.85
N LEU A 45 0.00 2.98 7.15
CA LEU A 45 0.17 1.53 7.24
C LEU A 45 1.04 1.18 8.44
N GLY A 46 0.72 0.07 9.08
CA GLY A 46 1.47 -0.53 10.18
C GLY A 46 1.48 -2.04 10.06
N LEU A 47 2.07 -2.70 11.05
CA LEU A 47 2.12 -4.15 11.13
C LEU A 47 1.26 -4.65 12.28
N ARG A 48 0.68 -5.84 12.09
CA ARG A 48 0.06 -6.64 13.14
C ARG A 48 0.29 -8.10 12.80
N GLN A 49 1.06 -8.82 13.60
CA GLN A 49 1.36 -10.25 13.34
C GLN A 49 1.96 -10.47 11.94
N PHE A 50 2.93 -9.64 11.55
CA PHE A 50 3.51 -9.58 10.19
C PHE A 50 2.55 -9.24 9.04
N GLU A 51 1.27 -9.00 9.31
CA GLU A 51 0.33 -8.52 8.30
C GLU A 51 0.34 -6.99 8.24
N VAL A 52 0.32 -6.46 7.02
CA VAL A 52 0.17 -5.03 6.79
C VAL A 52 -1.27 -4.63 7.04
N VAL A 53 -1.47 -3.66 7.93
CA VAL A 53 -2.80 -3.17 8.32
C VAL A 53 -2.83 -1.65 8.34
N TYR A 54 -4.04 -1.07 8.33
CA TYR A 54 -4.20 0.35 8.61
C TYR A 54 -4.04 0.64 10.11
N ASP A 55 -3.17 1.59 10.45
CA ASP A 55 -3.11 2.18 11.78
C ASP A 55 -4.17 3.29 11.89
N ARG A 56 -5.35 2.93 12.41
CA ARG A 56 -6.52 3.83 12.53
C ARG A 56 -6.54 4.66 13.81
N ARG A 57 -5.43 4.78 14.53
CA ARG A 57 -5.34 5.70 15.67
C ARG A 57 -5.57 7.13 15.20
N GLU A 58 -6.24 7.93 16.02
CA GLU A 58 -6.64 9.30 15.67
C GLU A 58 -5.44 10.14 15.21
N GLY A 59 -5.59 10.87 14.11
CA GLY A 59 -4.53 11.69 13.52
C GLY A 59 -3.52 10.96 12.62
N LYS A 60 -3.55 9.62 12.51
CA LYS A 60 -2.61 8.86 11.67
C LYS A 60 -3.04 8.75 10.21
N THR A 61 -3.25 9.90 9.58
CA THR A 61 -3.38 9.98 8.13
C THR A 61 -2.02 10.24 7.48
N THR A 62 -1.82 9.71 6.28
CA THR A 62 -0.64 9.97 5.47
C THR A 62 -1.04 10.48 4.10
N ARG A 63 -0.15 11.24 3.49
CA ARG A 63 -0.28 11.74 2.11
C ARG A 63 0.77 11.04 1.29
N SER A 64 0.33 10.28 0.28
CA SER A 64 1.22 9.51 -0.57
C SER A 64 1.10 9.97 -2.03
N LYS A 65 2.23 10.19 -2.69
CA LYS A 65 2.26 10.52 -4.12
C LYS A 65 1.93 9.28 -4.96
N ILE A 66 1.15 9.45 -6.03
CA ILE A 66 1.00 8.45 -7.08
C ILE A 66 2.25 8.49 -7.95
N THR A 67 3.00 7.39 -7.98
CA THR A 67 4.27 7.30 -8.68
C THR A 67 4.18 6.49 -9.96
N ASP A 68 3.24 5.55 -10.03
CA ASP A 68 3.12 4.65 -11.17
C ASP A 68 1.68 4.17 -11.40
N MET A 69 1.44 3.61 -12.57
CA MET A 69 0.16 3.07 -12.99
C MET A 69 0.37 1.90 -13.94
N GLU A 70 -0.23 0.76 -13.59
CA GLU A 70 -0.22 -0.46 -14.38
C GLU A 70 -1.58 -0.66 -15.02
N ILE A 71 -1.58 -0.96 -16.32
CA ILE A 71 -2.78 -1.31 -17.07
C ILE A 71 -2.57 -2.72 -17.61
N ASP A 72 -3.30 -3.68 -17.07
CA ASP A 72 -3.26 -5.06 -17.56
C ASP A 72 -4.08 -5.18 -18.85
N LEU A 73 -3.35 -5.37 -19.96
CA LEU A 73 -3.90 -5.57 -21.30
C LEU A 73 -3.98 -7.05 -21.72
N LEU A 74 -3.45 -7.97 -20.89
CA LEU A 74 -3.39 -9.40 -21.21
C LEU A 74 -4.64 -10.15 -20.76
N GLY A 75 -5.50 -9.54 -19.94
CA GLY A 75 -6.72 -10.15 -19.42
C GLY A 75 -7.86 -10.25 -20.44
N ASP A 76 -8.68 -11.29 -20.29
CA ASP A 76 -9.88 -11.55 -21.09
C ASP A 76 -11.00 -10.52 -20.80
N PHE A 77 -10.91 -9.31 -21.35
CA PHE A 77 -12.02 -8.32 -21.43
C PHE A 77 -12.27 -7.40 -20.23
N ASN A 78 -11.58 -7.55 -19.09
CA ASN A 78 -11.64 -6.61 -17.98
C ASN A 78 -10.28 -5.97 -17.75
N VAL A 79 -10.02 -4.83 -18.41
CA VAL A 79 -8.79 -4.04 -18.19
C VAL A 79 -8.72 -3.64 -16.73
N LYS A 80 -7.80 -4.24 -15.98
CA LYS A 80 -7.54 -3.89 -14.59
C LYS A 80 -6.49 -2.80 -14.55
N THR A 81 -6.87 -1.63 -14.03
CA THR A 81 -5.93 -0.54 -13.76
C THR A 81 -5.52 -0.60 -12.30
N ARG A 82 -4.22 -0.68 -12.04
CA ARG A 82 -3.64 -0.51 -10.70
C ARG A 82 -2.91 0.82 -10.64
N VAL A 83 -3.14 1.57 -9.59
CA VAL A 83 -2.51 2.88 -9.34
C VAL A 83 -1.62 2.72 -8.14
N PHE A 84 -0.32 2.95 -8.32
CA PHE A 84 0.67 2.74 -7.26
C PHE A 84 1.04 4.04 -6.57
N LEU A 85 0.88 4.02 -5.24
CA LEU A 85 1.41 5.02 -4.33
C LEU A 85 2.90 4.78 -4.10
N GLU A 86 3.61 5.83 -3.66
CA GLU A 86 5.00 5.71 -3.27
C GLU A 86 5.23 4.57 -2.25
N PRO A 87 6.29 3.78 -2.42
CA PRO A 87 6.54 2.62 -1.57
C PRO A 87 6.81 3.04 -0.13
N VAL A 88 6.44 2.18 0.81
CA VAL A 88 6.69 2.40 2.24
C VAL A 88 7.48 1.26 2.85
N LYS A 89 8.30 1.60 3.85
CA LYS A 89 9.06 0.64 4.66
C LYS A 89 8.43 0.53 6.04
N LEU A 90 8.12 -0.69 6.47
CA LEU A 90 7.64 -0.99 7.82
C LEU A 90 8.70 -1.83 8.53
N ILE A 91 9.05 -1.44 9.76
CA ILE A 91 10.04 -2.12 10.59
C ILE A 91 9.29 -3.00 11.57
N VAL A 92 9.61 -4.30 11.62
CA VAL A 92 9.02 -5.25 12.56
C VAL A 92 9.52 -4.99 13.98
N GLY A 93 8.61 -4.66 14.90
CA GLY A 93 8.88 -4.59 16.34
C GLY A 93 8.45 -5.85 17.09
N GLN A 94 8.86 -5.96 18.36
CA GLN A 94 8.51 -7.12 19.22
C GLN A 94 7.00 -7.35 19.35
N HIS A 95 6.20 -6.27 19.40
CA HIS A 95 4.74 -6.34 19.48
C HIS A 95 4.09 -6.89 18.21
N ASP A 96 4.79 -6.83 17.07
CA ASP A 96 4.27 -7.23 15.77
C ASP A 96 4.47 -8.72 15.49
N VAL A 97 5.22 -9.42 16.35
CA VAL A 97 5.53 -10.87 16.23
C VAL A 97 4.48 -11.74 16.95
N GLY A 98 3.62 -11.15 17.78
CA GLY A 98 2.53 -11.86 18.46
C GLY A 98 2.96 -12.76 19.62
N ILE A 99 4.20 -12.63 20.12
CA ILE A 99 4.69 -13.40 21.27
C ILE A 99 4.33 -12.63 22.55
N VAL A 100 3.31 -13.10 23.25
CA VAL A 100 3.10 -12.88 24.69
C VAL A 100 3.21 -14.23 25.38
#